data_AF-A0A966K022-F1
#
_entry.id   AF-A0A966K022-F1
#
_cell.length_a   1.000
_cell.length_b   1.000
_cell.length_c   1.000
_cell.angle_alpha   90.00
_cell.angle_beta   90.00
_cell.angle_gamma   90.00
#
_symmetry.space_group_name_H-M   'P 1'
#
loop_
_entity.id
_entity.type
_entity.pdbx_description
1 polymer ?
#
loop_
_entity_poly.entity_id
_entity_poly.type
_entity_poly.pdbx_seq_one_letter_code
_entity_poly.pdbx_strand_id
1 'polypeptide(L)' 'MLDAYQSHVAERAAQGIPALPLTKDQTAELVKMLQNPPKGLEAQLLDLISYRVPAGVDEAAKVKAEFLDALAKGKLQS' A
#
# COMPACT_ATOMS: atom_id res chain seq x y z
N MET A 1 6.38 -3.04 -7.29
CA MET A 1 6.30 -2.90 -5.82
C MET A 1 6.39 -4.21 -5.04
N LEU A 2 5.45 -5.16 -5.22
CA LEU A 2 5.20 -6.25 -4.25
C LEU A 2 6.39 -7.16 -3.97
N ASP A 3 7.09 -7.65 -5.00
CA ASP A 3 8.23 -8.56 -4.81
C ASP A 3 9.34 -7.88 -3.99
N ALA A 4 9.67 -6.63 -4.33
CA ALA A 4 10.64 -5.83 -3.59
C ALA A 4 10.20 -5.59 -2.14
N TYR A 5 8.90 -5.37 -1.91
CA TYR A 5 8.36 -5.24 -0.55
C TYR A 5 8.45 -6.55 0.24
N GLN A 6 8.17 -7.70 -0.39
CA GLN A 6 8.29 -9.01 0.25
C GLN A 6 9.74 -9.35 0.60
N SER A 7 10.69 -9.06 -0.30
CA SER A 7 12.12 -9.20 -0.01
C SER A 7 12.52 -8.35 1.21
N HIS A 8 12.08 -7.09 1.27
CA HIS A 8 12.35 -6.22 2.42
C HIS A 8 11.74 -6.73 3.72
N VAL A 9 10.52 -7.29 3.67
CA VAL A 9 9.89 -7.94 4.83
C VAL A 9 10.73 -9.11 5.31
N ALA A 10 11.20 -9.98 4.41
CA ALA A 10 12.03 -11.12 4.76
C ALA A 10 13.40 -10.70 5.34
N GLU A 11 14.07 -9.71 4.74
CA GLU A 11 15.35 -9.18 5.20
C GLU A 11 15.25 -8.60 6.62
N ARG A 12 14.19 -7.83 6.89
CA ARG A 12 13.98 -7.23 8.21
C ARG A 12 13.51 -8.24 9.25
N ALA A 13 12.68 -9.21 8.85
CA ALA A 13 12.30 -10.33 9.71
C ALA A 13 13.53 -11.16 10.14
N ALA A 14 14.52 -11.36 9.26
CA ALA A 14 15.78 -12.02 9.60
C ALA A 14 16.60 -11.24 10.65
N GLN A 15 16.40 -9.93 10.75
CA GLN A 15 16.97 -9.06 11.78
C GLN A 15 16.05 -8.93 13.03
N GLY A 16 14.91 -9.63 13.06
CA GLY A 16 13.95 -9.58 14.16
C GLY A 16 13.16 -8.27 14.25
N ILE A 17 13.14 -7.46 13.18
CA ILE A 17 12.48 -6.16 13.16
C ILE A 17 11.38 -6.10 12.08
N PRO A 18 10.32 -5.33 12.28
CA PRO A 18 9.27 -5.20 11.27
C PRO A 18 9.77 -4.45 10.03
N ALA A 19 9.14 -4.73 8.88
CA ALA A 19 9.35 -3.99 7.64
C ALA A 19 9.06 -2.49 7.83
N LEU A 20 9.75 -1.65 7.06
CA LEU A 20 9.45 -0.23 7.03
C LEU A 20 8.05 0.01 6.41
N PRO A 21 7.37 1.10 6.78
CA PRO A 21 6.16 1.55 6.09
C PRO A 21 6.41 1.79 4.60
N LEU A 22 5.33 1.77 3.82
CA LEU A 22 5.37 2.05 2.40
C LEU A 22 5.77 3.50 2.14
N THR A 23 6.61 3.69 1.14
CA THR A 23 6.93 5.03 0.62
C THR A 23 5.77 5.58 -0.21
N LYS A 24 5.84 6.86 -0.57
CA LYS A 24 4.91 7.52 -1.49
C LYS A 24 4.78 6.74 -2.81
N ASP A 25 5.90 6.39 -3.42
CA ASP A 25 5.93 5.70 -4.72
C ASP A 25 5.35 4.28 -4.62
N GLN A 26 5.69 3.56 -3.55
CA GLN A 26 5.12 2.23 -3.28
C GLN A 26 3.61 2.30 -3.06
N THR A 27 3.13 3.33 -2.36
CA THR A 27 1.69 3.56 -2.13
C THR A 27 0.96 3.94 -3.43
N ALA A 28 1.60 4.72 -4.30
CA ALA A 28 1.05 5.06 -5.61
C ALA A 28 0.93 3.82 -6.53
N GLU A 29 1.93 2.93 -6.51
CA GLU A 29 1.84 1.64 -7.20
C GLU A 29 0.75 0.73 -6.61
N LEU A 30 0.65 0.68 -5.28
CA LEU A 30 -0.39 -0.09 -4.58
C LEU A 30 -1.81 0.36 -4.97
N VAL A 31 -2.06 1.68 -5.00
CA VAL A 31 -3.35 2.24 -5.40
C VAL A 31 -3.71 1.90 -6.86
N LYS A 32 -2.73 1.82 -7.77
CA LYS A 32 -2.95 1.36 -9.14
C LYS A 32 -3.32 -0.13 -9.19
N MET A 33 -2.65 -0.95 -8.38
CA MET A 33 -2.96 -2.38 -8.28
C MET A 33 -4.35 -2.61 -7.67
N LEU A 34 -4.76 -1.82 -6.68
CA LEU A 34 -6.10 -1.91 -6.10
C LEU A 34 -7.22 -1.65 -7.11
N GLN A 35 -6.99 -0.84 -8.15
CA GLN A 35 -7.96 -0.59 -9.22
C GLN A 35 -8.16 -1.76 -10.18
N ASN A 36 -7.18 -2.66 -10.27
CA ASN A 36 -7.23 -3.85 -11.10
C ASN A 36 -6.43 -4.96 -10.41
N PRO A 37 -6.98 -5.51 -9.31
CA PRO A 37 -6.23 -6.38 -8.43
C PRO A 37 -5.87 -7.69 -9.14
N PRO A 38 -4.59 -8.12 -9.09
CA PRO A 38 -4.23 -9.44 -9.56
C PRO A 38 -4.97 -10.51 -8.74
N LYS A 39 -5.49 -11.53 -9.43
CA LYS A 39 -6.25 -12.61 -8.80
C LYS A 39 -5.45 -13.26 -7.66
N GLY A 40 -6.09 -13.37 -6.50
CA GLY A 40 -5.52 -14.02 -5.32
C GLY A 40 -4.63 -13.12 -4.45
N LEU A 41 -4.42 -11.85 -4.83
CA LEU A 41 -3.65 -10.88 -4.05
C LEU A 41 -4.53 -9.82 -3.37
N GLU A 42 -5.86 -9.88 -3.53
CA GLU A 42 -6.81 -8.86 -3.07
C GLU A 42 -6.65 -8.58 -1.57
N ALA A 43 -6.62 -9.64 -0.76
CA ALA A 43 -6.45 -9.54 0.69
C ALA A 43 -5.09 -8.92 1.08
N GLN A 44 -4.02 -9.28 0.37
CA GLN A 44 -2.70 -8.71 0.61
C GLN A 44 -2.68 -7.22 0.30
N LEU A 45 -3.26 -6.79 -0.83
CA LEU A 45 -3.32 -5.37 -1.18
C LEU A 45 -4.14 -4.57 -0.15
N LEU A 46 -5.26 -5.13 0.33
CA LEU A 46 -6.08 -4.54 1.38
C LEU A 46 -5.32 -4.41 2.71
N ASP A 47 -4.53 -5.41 3.10
CA ASP A 47 -3.70 -5.34 4.30
C ASP A 47 -2.62 -4.26 4.18
N LEU A 48 -1.98 -4.14 3.01
CA LEU A 48 -0.96 -3.13 2.76
C LEU A 48 -1.53 -1.71 2.89
N ILE A 49 -2.66 -1.42 2.22
CA ILE A 49 -3.25 -0.08 2.27
C ILE A 49 -3.80 0.24 3.67
N SER A 50 -4.27 -0.77 4.40
CA SER A 50 -4.82 -0.59 5.75
C SER A 50 -3.74 -0.30 6.79
N TYR A 51 -2.65 -1.07 6.76
CA TYR A 51 -1.71 -1.14 7.90
C TYR A 51 -0.27 -0.74 7.58
N ARG A 52 0.09 -0.58 6.30
CA ARG A 52 1.49 -0.32 5.91
C ARG A 52 1.75 1.06 5.34
N VAL A 53 0.74 1.91 5.19
CA VAL A 53 0.92 3.32 4.85
C VAL A 53 1.05 4.16 6.13
N PRO A 54 2.05 5.05 6.24
CA PRO A 54 2.14 6.03 7.33
C PRO A 54 0.83 6.83 7.53
N ALA A 55 0.63 7.33 8.75
CA ALA A 55 -0.50 8.20 9.08
C ALA A 55 -0.08 9.69 9.05
N GLY A 56 -1.07 10.57 9.15
CA GLY A 56 -0.84 12.01 9.27
C GLY A 56 -0.54 12.69 7.93
N VAL A 57 0.45 13.59 7.91
CA VAL A 57 0.78 14.45 6.76
C VAL A 57 1.94 13.92 5.90
N ASP A 58 2.29 12.65 6.07
CA ASP A 58 3.29 11.97 5.24
C ASP A 58 2.85 11.94 3.76
N GLU A 59 3.81 11.96 2.84
CA GLU A 59 3.50 11.96 1.41
C GLU A 59 2.76 10.69 0.96
N ALA A 60 3.07 9.53 1.54
CA ALA A 60 2.35 8.29 1.29
C ALA A 60 0.92 8.34 1.86
N ALA A 61 0.76 8.95 3.04
CA ALA A 61 -0.56 9.16 3.65
C ALA A 61 -1.45 10.03 2.76
N LYS A 62 -0.88 11.08 2.13
CA LYS A 62 -1.59 11.92 1.16
C LYS A 62 -2.10 11.11 -0.03
N VAL A 63 -1.27 10.25 -0.62
CA VAL A 63 -1.69 9.38 -1.75
C VAL A 63 -2.85 8.47 -1.33
N LYS A 64 -2.76 7.84 -0.15
CA LYS A 64 -3.86 7.02 0.40
C LYS A 64 -5.14 7.84 0.59
N ALA A 65 -5.03 9.05 1.14
CA ALA A 65 -6.18 9.91 1.39
C ALA A 65 -6.87 10.34 0.08
N GLU A 66 -6.11 10.75 -0.94
CA GLU A 66 -6.64 11.14 -2.25
C GLU A 66 -7.36 9.97 -2.95
N PHE A 67 -6.79 8.76 -2.86
CA PHE A 67 -7.42 7.55 -3.39
C PHE A 67 -8.74 7.23 -2.68
N LEU A 68 -8.75 7.21 -1.35
CA LEU A 68 -9.95 6.92 -0.57
C LEU A 68 -11.04 7.98 -0.77
N ASP A 69 -10.67 9.25 -0.91
CA ASP A 69 -11.61 10.33 -1.24
C ASP A 69 -12.25 10.15 -2.63
N ALA A 70 -11.44 9.79 -3.63
CA ALA A 70 -11.92 9.52 -4.98
C ALA A 70 -12.88 8.31 -5.02
N LEU A 71 -12.56 7.24 -4.29
CA LEU A 71 -13.43 6.08 -4.12
C LEU A 71 -14.74 6.45 -3.44
N ALA A 72 -14.69 7.14 -2.30
CA ALA A 72 -15.87 7.53 -1.55
C ALA A 72 -16.82 8.44 -2.35
N LYS A 73 -16.27 9.26 -3.25
CA LYS A 73 -17.02 10.13 -4.16
C LYS A 73 -17.46 9.45 -5.46
N GLY A 74 -17.15 8.16 -5.65
CA GLY A 74 -17.46 7.43 -6.88
C GLY A 74 -16.74 7.95 -8.13
N LYS A 75 -15.66 8.73 -7.96
CA LYS A 75 -14.84 9.23 -9.07
C LYS A 75 -13.90 8.15 -9.63
N LEU A 76 -13.72 7.07 -8.87
CA LEU A 76 -12.84 5.95 -9.16
C LEU A 76 -13.48 4.66 -8.62
N GLN A 77 -13.07 3.52 -9.17
CA GLN A 77 -13.50 2.19 -8.73
C GLN A 77 -12.27 1.33 -8.41
N SER A 78 -12.44 0.40 -7.47
CA SER A 78 -11.41 -0.54 -7.00
C SER A 78 -11.97 -1.95 -6.96
#